data_AF-A0A970YSJ8-F1
#
_entry.id   AF-A0A970YSJ8-F1
#
_cell.length_a   1.000
_cell.length_b   1.000
_cell.length_c   1.000
_cell.angle_alpha   90.00
_cell.angle_beta   90.00
_cell.angle_gamma   90.00
#
_symmetry.space_group_name_H-M   'P 1'
#
loop_
_entity.id
_entity.type
_entity.pdbx_description
1 polymer ?
#
loop_
_entity_poly.entity_id
_entity_poly.type
_entity_poly.pdbx_seq_one_letter_code
_entity_poly.pdbx_strand_id
1 'polypeptide(L)'
;MNEKVYSLIGRLGEKTVSQDLLDGIDLLLSRFADKVDLEILNDLMKEMMYKYAELSRDLEKSNLMLAQREQELKKYNERLEDLVDEKVQEISDSQIATIYALVKLAESRDDDTGAHIERTALLCRFFAEKLRQLPRFSKIIDDEYVTNIYRSSPLHDIGKVGIPDAILQKPGKLTPEEYEIMKNHAVLGAKTLEDVVNRYKGNSFLKMGLEIAKGHHEKWDGSGYPLGLSGTDIPLSARIMA
;
A
#
# COMPACT_ATOMS: atom_id res chain seq x y z
N MET A 1 15.29 44.40 54.93
CA MET A 1 16.44 45.19 55.41
C MET A 1 16.19 45.92 56.76
N ASN A 2 14.98 45.83 57.35
CA ASN A 2 14.58 46.64 58.50
C ASN A 2 15.16 46.23 59.88
N GLU A 3 15.19 44.94 60.26
CA GLU A 3 15.53 44.57 61.65
C GLU A 3 16.97 44.92 62.09
N LYS A 4 17.94 44.88 61.17
CA LYS A 4 19.34 45.20 61.51
C LYS A 4 19.57 46.70 61.76
N VAL A 5 18.84 47.57 61.08
CA VAL A 5 18.95 49.04 61.23
C VAL A 5 18.36 49.48 62.58
N TYR A 6 17.19 48.95 62.96
CA TYR A 6 16.58 49.19 64.27
C TYR A 6 17.48 48.71 65.43
N SER A 7 18.22 47.60 65.23
CA SER A 7 19.18 47.11 66.24
C SER A 7 20.41 48.00 66.44
N LEU A 8 20.80 48.77 65.41
CA LEU A 8 21.92 49.71 65.49
C LEU A 8 21.51 51.00 66.22
N ILE A 9 20.29 51.47 65.99
CA ILE A 9 19.72 52.66 66.64
C ILE A 9 19.50 52.41 68.14
N GLY A 10 19.03 51.21 68.52
CA GLY A 10 18.86 50.82 69.93
C GLY A 10 20.14 50.69 70.75
N ARG A 11 21.34 50.69 70.12
CA ARG A 11 22.64 50.61 70.79
C ARG A 11 23.32 51.97 70.99
N LEU A 12 22.81 53.04 70.39
CA LEU A 12 23.26 54.42 70.63
C LEU A 12 22.40 55.03 71.75
N GLY A 13 22.70 54.65 72.99
CA GLY A 13 22.01 55.15 74.18
C GLY A 13 22.06 56.67 74.32
N GLU A 14 20.94 57.22 74.79
CA GLU A 14 20.80 58.46 75.57
C GLU A 14 21.71 59.64 75.18
N LYS A 15 21.53 60.19 73.97
CA LYS A 15 21.63 61.63 73.72
C LYS A 15 20.53 62.04 72.73
N THR A 16 19.81 63.10 73.09
CA THR A 16 18.63 63.69 72.44
C THR A 16 18.69 63.66 70.92
N VAL A 17 18.12 62.63 70.30
CA VAL A 17 17.82 62.63 68.86
C VAL A 17 16.48 63.37 68.73
N SER A 18 16.49 64.53 68.05
CA SER A 18 15.26 65.29 67.78
C SER A 18 14.27 64.42 67.00
N GLN A 19 12.97 64.55 67.27
CA GLN A 19 11.91 63.87 66.51
C GLN A 19 12.03 64.17 65.00
N ASP A 20 12.44 65.39 64.65
CA ASP A 20 12.69 65.81 63.25
C ASP A 20 13.83 65.00 62.57
N LEU A 21 14.83 64.56 63.34
CA LEU A 21 15.95 63.77 62.83
C LEU A 21 15.54 62.31 62.61
N LEU A 22 14.66 61.77 63.47
CA LEU A 22 14.06 60.44 63.27
C LEU A 22 13.12 60.43 62.06
N ASP A 23 12.24 61.43 61.95
CA ASP A 23 11.33 61.57 60.81
C ASP A 23 12.09 61.79 59.49
N GLY A 24 13.20 62.53 59.53
CA GLY A 24 14.09 62.72 58.38
C GLY A 24 14.84 61.44 57.98
N ILE A 25 15.26 60.61 58.95
CA ILE A 25 15.90 59.31 58.69
C ILE A 25 14.89 58.31 58.14
N ASP A 26 13.66 58.24 58.66
CA ASP A 26 12.60 57.37 58.14
C ASP A 26 12.14 57.81 56.74
N LEU A 27 12.11 59.11 56.45
CA LEU A 27 11.85 59.63 55.10
C LEU A 27 13.00 59.30 54.12
N LEU A 28 14.25 59.37 54.59
CA LEU A 28 15.41 58.99 53.79
C LEU A 28 15.46 57.47 53.57
N LEU A 29 15.22 56.66 54.60
CA LEU A 29 15.20 55.20 54.53
C LEU A 29 14.01 54.70 53.70
N SER A 30 12.84 55.31 53.78
CA SER A 30 11.70 54.97 52.91
C SER A 30 11.98 55.34 51.45
N ARG A 31 12.49 56.55 51.17
CA ARG A 31 12.93 56.93 49.82
C ARG A 31 14.09 56.08 49.28
N PHE A 32 14.98 55.61 50.16
CA PHE A 32 16.10 54.73 49.79
C PHE A 32 15.63 53.30 49.60
N ALA A 33 14.70 52.80 50.41
CA ALA A 33 14.05 51.50 50.25
C ALA A 33 13.22 51.44 48.97
N ASP A 34 12.39 52.46 48.69
CA ASP A 34 11.63 52.55 47.45
C ASP A 34 12.54 52.59 46.22
N LYS A 35 13.69 53.28 46.30
CA LYS A 35 14.70 53.31 45.22
C LYS A 35 15.43 51.98 45.04
N VAL A 36 15.83 51.33 46.12
CA VAL A 36 16.54 50.04 46.10
C VAL A 36 15.59 48.90 45.67
N ASP A 37 14.32 48.94 46.07
CA ASP A 37 13.30 47.99 45.64
C ASP A 37 12.96 48.20 44.15
N LEU A 38 12.91 49.43 43.65
CA LEU A 38 12.74 49.72 42.23
C LEU A 38 13.95 49.30 41.39
N GLU A 39 15.19 49.48 41.86
CA GLU A 39 16.39 49.01 41.16
C GLU A 39 16.45 47.48 41.07
N ILE A 40 16.19 46.78 42.18
CA ILE A 40 16.14 45.30 42.20
C ILE A 40 15.01 44.79 41.32
N LEU A 41 13.82 45.40 41.39
CA LEU A 41 12.68 45.04 40.55
C LEU A 41 13.00 45.26 39.07
N ASN A 42 13.66 46.38 38.72
CA ASN A 42 14.03 46.70 37.35
C ASN A 42 15.11 45.74 36.81
N ASP A 43 16.08 45.34 37.64
CA ASP A 43 17.09 44.35 37.24
C ASP A 43 16.52 42.93 37.10
N LEU A 44 15.61 42.52 37.99
CA LEU A 44 14.87 41.26 37.85
C LEU A 44 13.98 41.27 36.60
N MET A 45 13.28 42.38 36.35
CA MET A 45 12.50 42.56 35.12
C MET A 45 13.36 42.49 33.88
N LYS A 46 14.54 43.12 33.86
CA LYS A 46 15.50 43.01 32.75
C LYS A 46 15.92 41.56 32.56
N GLU A 47 16.35 40.86 33.61
CA GLU A 47 16.79 39.46 33.51
C GLU A 47 15.67 38.55 32.98
N MET A 48 14.44 38.73 33.47
CA MET A 48 13.26 38.00 33.00
C MET A 48 12.93 38.34 31.54
N MET A 49 13.00 39.62 31.14
CA MET A 49 12.80 40.04 29.75
C MET A 49 13.87 39.46 28.82
N TYR A 50 15.13 39.40 29.26
CA TYR A 50 16.21 38.75 28.50
C TYR A 50 15.93 37.26 28.32
N LYS A 51 15.60 36.52 29.39
CA LYS A 51 15.26 35.10 29.32
C LYS A 51 14.02 34.83 28.46
N TYR A 52 12.99 35.68 28.57
CA TYR A 52 11.80 35.57 27.75
C TYR A 52 12.11 35.81 26.26
N ALA A 53 12.93 36.82 25.95
CA ALA A 53 13.33 37.11 24.58
C ALA A 53 14.18 35.98 23.98
N GLU A 54 15.08 35.37 24.76
CA GLU A 54 15.86 34.21 24.35
C GLU A 54 14.96 32.99 24.09
N LEU A 55 14.10 32.63 25.05
CA LEU A 55 13.15 31.53 24.92
C LEU A 55 12.20 31.72 23.72
N SER A 56 11.71 32.94 23.50
CA SER A 56 10.84 33.27 22.37
C SER A 56 11.56 33.06 21.03
N ARG A 57 12.84 33.42 20.93
CA ARG A 57 13.64 33.21 19.72
C ARG A 57 13.89 31.72 19.46
N ASP A 58 14.21 30.96 20.50
CA ASP A 58 14.44 29.52 20.36
C ASP A 58 13.17 28.77 19.98
N LEU A 59 12.02 29.17 20.55
CA LEU A 59 10.72 28.62 20.17
C LEU A 59 10.38 28.92 18.71
N GLU A 60 10.59 30.16 18.26
CA GLU A 60 10.36 30.54 16.86
C GLU A 60 11.26 29.73 15.91
N LYS A 61 12.54 29.59 16.25
CA LYS A 61 13.48 28.76 15.49
C LYS A 61 13.08 27.29 15.46
N SER A 62 12.61 26.75 16.59
CA SER A 62 12.12 25.37 16.69
C SER A 62 10.88 25.16 15.82
N ASN A 63 9.91 26.06 15.87
CA ASN A 63 8.70 26.01 15.05
C ASN A 63 9.00 26.06 13.56
N LEU A 64 9.96 26.90 13.14
CA LEU A 64 10.41 26.94 11.75
C LEU A 64 11.07 25.63 11.31
N MET A 65 11.92 25.04 12.16
CA MET A 65 12.52 23.73 11.88
C MET A 65 11.48 22.61 11.82
N LEU A 66 10.46 22.65 12.69
CA LEU A 66 9.36 21.68 12.67
C LEU A 66 8.57 21.79 11.37
N ALA A 67 8.18 22.99 10.96
CA ALA A 67 7.46 23.21 9.70
C ALA A 67 8.28 22.74 8.48
N GLN A 68 9.59 22.96 8.47
CA GLN A 68 10.49 22.45 7.42
C GLN A 68 10.51 20.92 7.40
N ARG A 69 10.67 20.27 8.57
CA ARG A 69 10.67 18.81 8.68
C ARG A 69 9.34 18.19 8.28
N GLU A 70 8.21 18.80 8.64
CA GLU A 70 6.88 18.36 8.20
C GLU A 70 6.76 18.40 6.68
N GLN A 71 7.27 19.45 6.03
CA GLN A 71 7.28 19.56 4.58
C GLN A 71 8.19 18.50 3.93
N GLU A 72 9.36 18.23 4.51
CA GLU A 72 10.27 17.18 4.04
C GLU A 72 9.66 15.79 4.18
N LEU A 73 9.04 15.49 5.32
CA LEU A 73 8.33 14.22 5.55
C LEU A 73 7.19 14.02 4.56
N LYS A 74 6.42 15.08 4.28
CA LYS A 74 5.35 15.02 3.29
C LYS A 74 5.89 14.66 1.90
N LYS A 75 6.93 15.35 1.44
CA LYS A 75 7.59 15.05 0.15
C LYS A 75 8.18 13.66 0.11
N TYR A 76 8.73 13.20 1.22
CA TYR A 76 9.30 11.86 1.34
C TYR A 76 8.21 10.79 1.26
N ASN A 77 7.07 10.98 1.93
CA ASN A 77 5.93 10.07 1.84
C ASN A 77 5.34 10.02 0.43
N GLU A 78 5.12 11.16 -0.22
CA GLU A 78 4.65 11.22 -1.62
C GLU A 78 5.60 10.44 -2.54
N ARG A 79 6.91 10.65 -2.40
CA ARG A 79 7.92 9.91 -3.18
C ARG A 79 7.96 8.42 -2.86
N LEU A 80 7.71 8.03 -1.61
CA LEU A 80 7.65 6.63 -1.22
C LEU A 80 6.41 5.95 -1.82
N GLU A 81 5.26 6.62 -1.85
CA GLU A 81 4.05 6.13 -2.50
C GLU A 81 4.31 5.88 -3.99
N ASP A 82 4.87 6.86 -4.70
CA ASP A 82 5.24 6.71 -6.13
C ASP A 82 6.20 5.53 -6.35
N LEU A 83 7.21 5.38 -5.49
CA LEU A 83 8.20 4.31 -5.60
C LEU A 83 7.60 2.94 -5.30
N VAL A 84 6.67 2.85 -4.35
CA VAL A 84 5.95 1.62 -4.04
C VAL A 84 5.12 1.21 -5.25
N ASP A 85 4.37 2.14 -5.85
CA ASP A 85 3.55 1.87 -7.03
C ASP A 85 4.41 1.41 -8.21
N GLU A 86 5.54 2.09 -8.47
CA GLU A 86 6.50 1.69 -9.50
C GLU A 86 7.02 0.26 -9.26
N LYS A 87 7.43 -0.06 -8.03
CA LYS A 87 7.98 -1.37 -7.69
C LYS A 87 6.93 -2.48 -7.72
N VAL A 88 5.69 -2.19 -7.31
CA VAL A 88 4.57 -3.14 -7.42
C VAL A 88 4.29 -3.45 -8.88
N GLN A 89 4.29 -2.43 -9.75
CA GLN A 89 4.09 -2.62 -11.19
C GLN A 89 5.23 -3.44 -11.82
N GLU A 90 6.49 -3.12 -11.50
CA GLU A 90 7.67 -3.85 -11.99
C GLU A 90 7.63 -5.34 -11.58
N ILE A 91 7.26 -5.62 -10.32
CA ILE A 91 7.11 -6.99 -9.82
C ILE A 91 5.98 -7.71 -10.55
N SER A 92 4.82 -7.07 -10.71
CA SER A 92 3.67 -7.63 -11.44
C SER A 92 4.07 -7.98 -12.88
N ASP A 93 4.72 -7.06 -13.59
CA ASP A 93 5.08 -7.28 -14.99
C ASP A 93 6.14 -8.38 -15.14
N SER A 94 7.11 -8.44 -14.22
CA SER A 94 8.10 -9.52 -14.18
C SER A 94 7.48 -10.90 -13.92
N GLN A 95 6.50 -10.97 -13.02
CA GLN A 95 5.76 -12.20 -12.74
C GLN A 95 4.95 -12.65 -13.95
N ILE A 96 4.22 -11.74 -14.59
CA ILE A 96 3.45 -12.03 -15.79
C ILE A 96 4.37 -12.47 -16.93
N ALA A 97 5.48 -11.78 -17.18
CA ALA A 97 6.46 -12.17 -18.19
C ALA A 97 7.00 -13.60 -17.96
N THR A 98 7.28 -13.95 -16.70
CA THR A 98 7.71 -15.31 -16.32
C THR A 98 6.63 -16.34 -16.62
N ILE A 99 5.37 -16.06 -16.27
CA ILE A 99 4.23 -16.95 -16.54
C ILE A 99 4.07 -17.16 -18.04
N TYR A 100 4.10 -16.08 -18.83
CA TYR A 100 4.00 -16.18 -20.29
C TYR A 100 5.15 -16.98 -20.90
N ALA A 101 6.37 -16.86 -20.38
CA ALA A 101 7.49 -17.67 -20.83
C ALA A 101 7.27 -19.18 -20.56
N LEU A 102 6.72 -19.53 -19.39
CA LEU A 102 6.40 -20.92 -19.04
C LEU A 102 5.25 -21.48 -19.87
N VAL A 103 4.21 -20.69 -20.13
CA VAL A 103 3.10 -21.09 -21.02
C VAL A 103 3.62 -21.29 -22.44
N LYS A 104 4.41 -20.35 -22.98
CA LYS A 104 5.04 -20.51 -24.31
C LYS A 104 5.92 -21.75 -24.38
N LEU A 105 6.64 -22.09 -23.29
CA LEU A 105 7.42 -23.32 -23.22
C LEU A 105 6.52 -24.56 -23.24
N ALA A 106 5.41 -24.55 -22.50
CA ALA A 106 4.44 -25.65 -22.50
C ALA A 106 3.83 -25.86 -23.89
N GLU A 107 3.47 -24.79 -24.59
CA GLU A 107 2.93 -24.83 -25.94
C GLU A 107 3.97 -25.14 -27.02
N SER A 108 5.26 -24.88 -26.80
CA SER A 108 6.31 -25.16 -27.80
C SER A 108 6.44 -26.64 -28.21
N ARG A 109 5.79 -27.54 -27.47
CA ARG A 109 5.67 -28.97 -27.80
C ARG A 109 4.53 -29.27 -28.77
N ASP A 110 3.61 -28.33 -28.96
CA ASP A 110 2.52 -28.35 -29.91
C ASP A 110 2.91 -27.50 -31.15
N ASP A 111 2.26 -27.73 -32.29
CA ASP A 111 2.54 -26.98 -33.53
C ASP A 111 2.03 -25.52 -33.47
N ASP A 112 1.50 -25.09 -32.32
CA ASP A 112 0.97 -23.75 -32.18
C ASP A 112 2.07 -22.71 -31.93
N THR A 113 2.08 -21.70 -32.78
CA THR A 113 2.94 -20.54 -32.59
C THR A 113 2.47 -19.81 -31.34
N GLY A 114 3.36 -19.43 -30.41
CA GLY A 114 2.99 -18.68 -29.20
C GLY A 114 2.27 -17.33 -29.43
N ALA A 115 2.05 -16.94 -30.69
CA ALA A 115 1.11 -15.89 -31.09
C ALA A 115 -0.37 -16.28 -30.86
N HIS A 116 -0.72 -17.57 -30.79
CA HIS A 116 -2.06 -18.03 -30.41
C HIS A 116 -2.44 -17.53 -29.02
N ILE A 117 -1.57 -17.74 -28.02
CA ILE A 117 -1.78 -17.30 -26.64
C ILE A 117 -2.20 -15.83 -26.58
N GLU A 118 -1.44 -14.98 -27.27
CA GLU A 118 -1.68 -13.54 -27.28
C GLU A 118 -3.00 -13.18 -27.94
N ARG A 119 -3.34 -13.82 -29.08
CA ARG A 119 -4.63 -13.61 -29.75
C ARG A 119 -5.80 -14.05 -28.88
N THR A 120 -5.72 -15.23 -28.28
CA THR A 120 -6.78 -15.80 -27.45
C THR A 120 -7.01 -14.96 -26.20
N ALA A 121 -5.94 -14.49 -25.54
CA ALA A 121 -6.03 -13.55 -24.43
C ALA A 121 -6.73 -12.24 -24.81
N LEU A 122 -6.36 -11.65 -25.96
CA LEU A 122 -6.99 -10.42 -26.47
C LEU A 122 -8.47 -10.62 -26.79
N LEU A 123 -8.85 -11.76 -27.37
CA LEU A 123 -10.25 -12.10 -27.64
C LEU A 123 -11.05 -12.25 -26.35
N CYS A 124 -10.52 -12.96 -25.36
CA CYS A 124 -11.17 -13.12 -24.05
C CYS A 124 -11.42 -11.76 -23.39
N ARG A 125 -10.40 -10.88 -23.41
CA ARG A 125 -10.52 -9.51 -22.91
C ARG A 125 -11.62 -8.74 -23.66
N PHE A 126 -11.60 -8.79 -24.98
CA PHE A 126 -12.59 -8.11 -25.82
C PHE A 126 -14.01 -8.57 -25.49
N PHE A 127 -14.25 -9.88 -25.39
CA PHE A 127 -15.56 -10.41 -25.02
C PHE A 127 -15.98 -9.98 -23.62
N ALA A 128 -15.08 -10.02 -22.63
CA ALA A 128 -15.38 -9.55 -21.29
C ALA A 128 -15.76 -8.06 -21.26
N GLU A 129 -15.02 -7.20 -21.97
CA GLU A 129 -15.32 -5.78 -22.10
C GLU A 129 -16.68 -5.51 -22.76
N LYS A 130 -17.08 -6.32 -23.75
CA LYS A 130 -18.42 -6.24 -24.37
C LYS A 130 -19.51 -6.73 -23.42
N LEU A 131 -19.30 -7.86 -22.74
CA LEU A 131 -20.27 -8.41 -21.80
C LEU A 131 -20.51 -7.46 -20.63
N ARG A 132 -19.47 -6.78 -20.13
CA ARG A 132 -19.57 -5.77 -19.05
C ARG A 132 -20.61 -4.67 -19.34
N GLN A 133 -20.84 -4.34 -20.60
CA GLN A 133 -21.80 -3.31 -21.00
C GLN A 133 -23.26 -3.76 -20.85
N LEU A 134 -23.50 -5.07 -20.69
CA LEU A 134 -24.83 -5.63 -20.53
C LEU A 134 -25.24 -5.60 -19.04
N PRO A 135 -26.48 -5.19 -18.70
CA PRO A 135 -26.94 -5.09 -17.30
C PRO A 135 -26.81 -6.39 -16.50
N ARG A 136 -26.85 -7.55 -17.17
CA ARG A 136 -26.72 -8.87 -16.55
C ARG A 136 -25.30 -9.13 -16.01
N PHE A 137 -24.26 -8.60 -16.65
CA PHE A 137 -22.86 -8.89 -16.33
C PHE A 137 -22.12 -7.69 -15.74
N SER A 138 -22.69 -6.49 -15.78
CA SER A 138 -22.05 -5.27 -15.27
C SER A 138 -21.69 -5.31 -13.78
N LYS A 139 -22.39 -6.14 -12.99
CA LYS A 139 -22.09 -6.37 -11.56
C LYS A 139 -21.06 -7.49 -11.30
N ILE A 140 -20.70 -8.25 -12.34
CA ILE A 140 -19.81 -9.42 -12.24
C ILE A 140 -18.45 -9.09 -12.87
N ILE A 141 -18.45 -8.35 -13.98
CA ILE A 141 -17.26 -8.03 -14.76
C ILE A 141 -16.83 -6.60 -14.43
N ASP A 142 -15.94 -6.44 -13.46
CA ASP A 142 -15.25 -5.19 -13.15
C ASP A 142 -13.89 -5.09 -13.88
N ASP A 143 -13.12 -4.04 -13.60
CA ASP A 143 -11.80 -3.84 -14.20
C ASP A 143 -10.79 -4.93 -13.80
N GLU A 144 -10.92 -5.47 -12.57
CA GLU A 144 -10.09 -6.58 -12.11
C GLU A 144 -10.40 -7.86 -12.89
N TYR A 145 -11.69 -8.16 -13.13
CA TYR A 145 -12.09 -9.31 -13.94
C TYR A 145 -11.54 -9.22 -15.36
N VAL A 146 -11.65 -8.06 -16.02
CA VAL A 146 -11.12 -7.84 -17.38
C VAL A 146 -9.60 -8.01 -17.41
N THR A 147 -8.90 -7.52 -16.38
CA THR A 147 -7.45 -7.68 -16.26
C THR A 147 -7.06 -9.14 -16.02
N ASN A 148 -7.78 -9.83 -15.14
CA ASN A 148 -7.55 -11.22 -14.82
C ASN A 148 -7.83 -12.13 -16.02
N ILE A 149 -8.94 -11.96 -16.75
CA ILE A 149 -9.25 -12.86 -17.86
C ILE A 149 -8.20 -12.73 -18.97
N TYR A 150 -7.75 -11.50 -19.25
CA TYR A 150 -6.66 -11.27 -20.19
C TYR A 150 -5.38 -12.02 -19.78
N ARG A 151 -5.00 -11.94 -18.49
CA ARG A 151 -3.77 -12.54 -17.98
C ARG A 151 -3.88 -14.05 -17.77
N SER A 152 -5.06 -14.56 -17.42
CA SER A 152 -5.30 -15.96 -17.02
C SER A 152 -5.65 -16.87 -18.19
N SER A 153 -6.25 -16.37 -19.28
CA SER A 153 -6.55 -17.16 -20.49
C SER A 153 -5.35 -17.92 -21.07
N PRO A 154 -4.11 -17.39 -21.08
CA PRO A 154 -2.92 -18.14 -21.43
C PRO A 154 -2.73 -19.47 -20.69
N LEU A 155 -3.26 -19.61 -19.46
CA LEU A 155 -3.08 -20.81 -18.65
C LEU A 155 -3.96 -22.00 -19.09
N HIS A 156 -4.89 -21.81 -20.03
CA HIS A 156 -5.88 -22.83 -20.41
C HIS A 156 -5.25 -24.18 -20.75
N ASP A 157 -4.13 -24.17 -21.48
CA ASP A 157 -3.46 -25.34 -22.02
C ASP A 157 -2.19 -25.75 -21.28
N ILE A 158 -1.92 -25.17 -20.10
CA ILE A 158 -0.70 -25.49 -19.32
C ILE A 158 -0.54 -26.99 -19.00
N GLY A 159 -1.66 -27.73 -18.94
CA GLY A 159 -1.66 -29.16 -18.71
C GLY A 159 -1.15 -30.01 -19.88
N LYS A 160 -0.97 -29.45 -21.09
CA LYS A 160 -0.38 -30.16 -22.24
C LYS A 160 1.03 -30.67 -21.94
N VAL A 161 1.73 -30.07 -20.98
CA VAL A 161 3.04 -30.55 -20.47
C VAL A 161 2.98 -32.02 -20.01
N GLY A 162 1.84 -32.49 -19.49
CA GLY A 162 1.70 -33.88 -19.05
C GLY A 162 1.18 -34.84 -20.13
N ILE A 163 0.94 -34.39 -21.36
CA ILE A 163 0.48 -35.25 -22.46
C ILE A 163 1.69 -35.91 -23.14
N PRO A 164 1.64 -37.23 -23.46
CA PRO A 164 2.71 -37.90 -24.19
C PRO A 164 2.93 -37.30 -25.59
N ASP A 165 4.20 -37.13 -26.00
CA ASP A 165 4.55 -36.57 -27.32
C ASP A 165 3.94 -37.36 -28.48
N ALA A 166 3.88 -38.69 -28.38
CA ALA A 166 3.28 -39.54 -29.41
C ALA A 166 1.80 -39.24 -29.68
N ILE A 167 1.10 -38.60 -28.74
CA ILE A 167 -0.29 -38.17 -28.86
C ILE A 167 -0.34 -36.68 -29.19
N LEU A 168 0.43 -35.84 -28.49
CA LEU A 168 0.47 -34.39 -28.69
C LEU A 168 0.95 -34.00 -30.09
N GLN A 169 1.97 -34.68 -30.61
CA GLN A 169 2.62 -34.39 -31.89
C GLN A 169 2.20 -35.37 -32.98
N LYS A 170 1.10 -36.11 -32.80
CA LYS A 170 0.69 -37.13 -33.76
C LYS A 170 0.33 -36.47 -35.11
N PRO A 171 0.98 -36.83 -36.22
CA PRO A 171 0.58 -36.34 -37.53
C PRO A 171 -0.72 -37.01 -37.96
N GLY A 172 -1.84 -36.30 -37.87
CA GLY A 172 -3.16 -36.77 -38.31
C GLY A 172 -4.20 -36.80 -37.19
N LYS A 173 -5.32 -37.50 -37.43
CA LYS A 173 -6.41 -37.58 -36.45
C LYS A 173 -6.04 -38.54 -35.31
N LEU A 174 -6.39 -38.15 -34.09
CA LEU A 174 -6.35 -39.02 -32.93
C LEU A 174 -7.39 -40.13 -33.06
N THR A 175 -7.07 -41.34 -32.61
CA THR A 175 -8.08 -42.38 -32.37
C THR A 175 -8.95 -41.98 -31.17
N PRO A 176 -10.14 -42.60 -30.98
CA PRO A 176 -10.96 -42.33 -29.80
C PRO A 176 -10.18 -42.50 -28.48
N GLU A 177 -9.35 -43.52 -28.36
CA GLU A 177 -8.54 -43.81 -27.16
C GLU A 177 -7.46 -42.75 -26.93
N GLU A 178 -6.80 -42.30 -28.00
CA GLU A 178 -5.81 -41.22 -27.93
C GLU A 178 -6.46 -39.88 -27.59
N TYR A 179 -7.68 -39.64 -28.09
CA TYR A 179 -8.45 -38.46 -27.75
C TYR A 179 -8.84 -38.44 -26.26
N GLU A 180 -9.22 -39.59 -25.68
CA GLU A 180 -9.42 -39.71 -24.23
C GLU A 180 -8.17 -39.33 -23.43
N ILE A 181 -6.98 -39.69 -23.92
CA ILE A 181 -5.73 -39.27 -23.27
C ILE A 181 -5.49 -37.77 -23.45
N MET A 182 -5.72 -37.21 -24.65
CA MET A 182 -5.56 -35.78 -24.94
C MET A 182 -6.43 -34.91 -24.03
N LYS A 183 -7.69 -35.30 -23.78
CA LYS A 183 -8.61 -34.57 -22.87
C LYS A 183 -8.06 -34.38 -21.45
N ASN A 184 -7.11 -35.20 -21.02
CA ASN A 184 -6.51 -35.09 -19.69
C ASN A 184 -5.70 -33.80 -19.48
N HIS A 185 -5.34 -33.04 -20.53
CA HIS A 185 -4.60 -31.77 -20.34
C HIS A 185 -5.43 -30.80 -19.48
N ALA A 186 -6.74 -30.73 -19.68
CA ALA A 186 -7.63 -29.90 -18.87
C ALA A 186 -7.62 -30.32 -17.40
N VAL A 187 -7.61 -31.64 -17.14
CA VAL A 187 -7.54 -32.21 -15.77
C VAL A 187 -6.19 -31.91 -15.11
N LEU A 188 -5.10 -32.11 -15.84
CA LEU A 188 -3.73 -31.89 -15.35
C LEU A 188 -3.47 -30.41 -15.07
N GLY A 189 -3.90 -29.53 -15.97
CA GLY A 189 -3.81 -28.07 -15.80
C GLY A 189 -4.64 -27.61 -14.61
N ALA A 190 -5.89 -28.06 -14.51
CA ALA A 190 -6.76 -27.73 -13.39
C ALA A 190 -6.18 -28.21 -12.04
N LYS A 191 -5.71 -29.45 -11.95
CA LYS A 191 -5.10 -29.98 -10.71
C LYS A 191 -3.88 -29.16 -10.29
N THR A 192 -3.01 -28.84 -11.25
CA THR A 192 -1.81 -28.02 -11.00
C THR A 192 -2.18 -26.65 -10.44
N LEU A 193 -3.16 -25.98 -11.05
CA LEU A 193 -3.60 -24.66 -10.59
C LEU A 193 -4.36 -24.73 -9.26
N GLU A 194 -5.14 -25.79 -9.02
CA GLU A 194 -5.85 -26.02 -7.76
C GLU A 194 -4.89 -26.12 -6.57
N ASP A 195 -3.80 -26.88 -6.71
CA ASP A 195 -2.75 -26.99 -5.68
C ASP A 195 -2.15 -25.62 -5.35
N VAL A 196 -1.91 -24.79 -6.37
CA VAL A 196 -1.35 -23.44 -6.21
C VAL A 196 -2.38 -22.48 -5.59
N VAL A 197 -3.63 -22.49 -6.05
CA VAL A 197 -4.73 -21.68 -5.49
C VAL A 197 -4.95 -21.99 -4.01
N ASN A 198 -4.87 -23.26 -3.62
CA ASN A 198 -5.02 -23.69 -2.23
C ASN A 198 -3.90 -23.16 -1.34
N ARG A 199 -2.68 -22.99 -1.89
CA ARG A 199 -1.53 -22.40 -1.20
C ARG A 199 -1.60 -20.87 -1.14
N TYR A 200 -2.08 -20.23 -2.20
CA TYR A 200 -2.15 -18.77 -2.35
C TYR A 200 -3.62 -18.32 -2.39
N LYS A 201 -4.32 -18.55 -1.28
CA LYS A 201 -5.75 -18.24 -1.15
C LYS A 201 -6.02 -16.74 -1.37
N GLY A 202 -7.11 -16.43 -2.07
CA GLY A 202 -7.51 -15.06 -2.37
C GLY A 202 -6.92 -14.49 -3.67
N ASN A 203 -6.04 -15.23 -4.37
CA ASN A 203 -5.53 -14.79 -5.66
C ASN A 203 -6.57 -15.01 -6.77
N SER A 204 -7.23 -13.92 -7.19
CA SER A 204 -8.28 -13.89 -8.21
C SER A 204 -7.79 -14.31 -9.60
N PHE A 205 -6.58 -13.92 -9.99
CA PHE A 205 -5.91 -14.35 -11.22
C PHE A 205 -5.76 -15.87 -11.31
N LEU A 206 -5.23 -16.51 -10.27
CA LEU A 206 -5.04 -17.97 -10.23
C LEU A 206 -6.37 -18.71 -10.18
N LYS A 207 -7.35 -18.18 -9.42
CA LYS A 207 -8.69 -18.76 -9.38
C LYS A 207 -9.34 -18.75 -10.77
N MET A 208 -9.22 -17.63 -11.49
CA MET A 208 -9.74 -17.54 -12.86
C MET A 208 -8.98 -18.46 -13.83
N GLY A 209 -7.66 -18.57 -13.69
CA GLY A 209 -6.86 -19.52 -14.47
C GLY A 209 -7.31 -20.97 -14.25
N LEU A 210 -7.60 -21.35 -13.00
CA LEU A 210 -8.16 -22.65 -12.65
C LEU A 210 -9.52 -22.88 -13.32
N GLU A 211 -10.43 -21.91 -13.23
CA GLU A 211 -11.75 -21.99 -13.89
C GLU A 211 -11.61 -22.21 -15.39
N ILE A 212 -10.72 -21.46 -16.05
CA ILE A 212 -10.45 -21.56 -17.49
C ILE A 212 -9.84 -22.92 -17.84
N ALA A 213 -8.74 -23.33 -17.20
CA ALA A 213 -8.08 -24.61 -17.48
C ALA A 213 -9.04 -25.80 -17.29
N LYS A 214 -9.90 -25.73 -16.27
CA LYS A 214 -10.86 -26.77 -15.96
C LYS A 214 -12.09 -26.78 -16.88
N GLY A 215 -12.41 -25.66 -17.52
CA GLY A 215 -13.71 -25.47 -18.17
C GLY A 215 -13.68 -25.09 -19.66
N HIS A 216 -12.52 -24.77 -20.25
CA HIS A 216 -12.45 -24.24 -21.62
C HIS A 216 -12.86 -25.24 -22.72
N HIS A 217 -13.03 -26.52 -22.39
CA HIS A 217 -13.59 -27.53 -23.27
C HIS A 217 -14.99 -28.02 -22.85
N GLU A 218 -15.58 -27.40 -21.84
CA GLU A 218 -16.98 -27.62 -21.51
C GLU A 218 -17.86 -27.00 -22.58
N LYS A 219 -19.01 -27.63 -22.85
CA LYS A 219 -19.95 -27.18 -23.87
C LYS A 219 -21.26 -26.81 -23.20
N TRP A 220 -21.91 -25.77 -23.70
CA TRP A 220 -23.16 -25.26 -23.14
C TRP A 220 -24.24 -26.35 -22.95
N ASP A 221 -24.26 -27.35 -23.82
CA ASP A 221 -25.21 -28.47 -23.79
C ASP A 221 -24.82 -29.63 -22.85
N GLY A 222 -23.66 -29.57 -22.19
CA GLY A 222 -23.14 -30.62 -21.31
C GLY A 222 -22.36 -31.72 -22.03
N SER A 223 -22.16 -31.64 -23.35
CA SER A 223 -21.39 -32.63 -24.12
C SER A 223 -19.87 -32.41 -24.08
N GLY A 224 -19.40 -31.48 -23.25
CA GLY A 224 -18.00 -31.12 -23.09
C GLY A 224 -17.27 -32.00 -22.07
N TYR A 225 -16.05 -31.60 -21.73
CA TYR A 225 -15.17 -32.28 -20.78
C TYR A 225 -14.34 -31.27 -19.97
N PRO A 226 -13.77 -31.65 -18.80
CA PRO A 226 -13.71 -32.98 -18.20
C PRO A 226 -14.87 -33.33 -17.27
N LEU A 227 -15.72 -32.38 -16.89
CA LEU A 227 -16.77 -32.56 -15.90
C LEU A 227 -18.17 -32.74 -16.52
N GLY A 228 -18.36 -32.34 -17.76
CA GLY A 228 -19.68 -32.38 -18.42
C GLY A 228 -20.63 -31.32 -17.85
N LEU A 229 -20.09 -30.16 -17.49
CA LEU A 229 -20.88 -29.04 -16.99
C LEU A 229 -21.73 -28.46 -18.12
N SER A 230 -22.91 -27.94 -17.78
CA SER A 230 -23.84 -27.37 -18.75
C SER A 230 -24.32 -25.98 -18.34
N GLY A 231 -24.71 -25.18 -19.34
CA GLY A 231 -25.26 -23.84 -19.13
C GLY A 231 -24.42 -22.95 -18.21
N THR A 232 -25.02 -22.49 -17.12
CA THR A 232 -24.39 -21.57 -16.18
C THR A 232 -23.54 -22.25 -15.11
N ASP A 233 -23.52 -23.57 -15.05
CA ASP A 233 -22.63 -24.31 -14.15
C ASP A 233 -21.17 -24.23 -14.65
N ILE A 234 -20.98 -23.97 -15.95
CA ILE A 234 -19.69 -23.61 -16.52
C ILE A 234 -19.32 -22.19 -16.04
N PRO A 235 -18.15 -21.98 -15.40
CA PRO A 235 -17.68 -20.66 -15.01
C PRO A 235 -17.74 -19.66 -16.16
N LEU A 236 -18.07 -18.39 -15.86
CA LEU A 236 -18.18 -17.35 -16.89
C LEU A 236 -16.86 -17.16 -17.65
N SER A 237 -15.73 -17.23 -16.94
CA SER A 237 -14.38 -17.14 -17.48
C SER A 237 -14.11 -18.26 -18.50
N ALA A 238 -14.46 -19.50 -18.17
CA ALA A 238 -14.38 -20.65 -19.06
C ALA A 238 -15.31 -20.53 -20.28
N ARG A 239 -16.53 -20.01 -20.10
CA ARG A 239 -17.47 -19.76 -21.22
C ARG A 239 -17.02 -18.66 -22.18
N ILE A 240 -16.24 -17.69 -21.70
CA ILE A 240 -15.66 -16.66 -22.56
C ILE A 240 -14.49 -17.22 -23.36
N MET A 241 -13.75 -18.18 -22.78
CA MET A 241 -12.61 -18.84 -23.41
C MET A 241 -13.02 -19.85 -24.50
N ALA A 242 -14.03 -20.68 -24.21
CA ALA A 242 -14.51 -21.76 -25.08
C ALA A 242 -15.15 -21.26 -26.38
#